data_AF-A0A8H3QP69-F1
#
_entry.id   AF-A0A8H3QP69-F1
#
_cell.length_a   1.000
_cell.length_b   1.000
_cell.length_c   1.000
_cell.angle_alpha   90.00
_cell.angle_beta   90.00
_cell.angle_gamma   90.00
#
_symmetry.space_group_name_H-M   'P 1'
#
loop_
_entity.id
_entity.type
_entity.pdbx_description
1 polymer ?
#
loop_
_entity_poly.entity_id
_entity_poly.type
_entity_poly.pdbx_seq_one_letter_code
_entity_poly.pdbx_strand_id
1 'polypeptide(L)'
;MVNRLWCETVIPILWRKPWCYAIDYRNKNSLYSIITSYLPNDIKELLTKKGIRISSQSLAFDYLSFCKSINIKIIDEIISVGSLSEYNLFLLQEEIYMFLIRKCSEIKYLDICGTYEIVYHPEAKDRLESLCELTFDTSIDHKYFYRISHICQQIQRINIINNNFKVNHGTTKLIVFQKNLKYFKWKDDFIIDDDDYYPPPSYVELLEDPYTEIFRALEKHANTLDHLEISLQFDDYPNYNEYDYTFLQYTLLELHNLKFLKIDSPIFLNSNDDFNEKLEKATYRNLEIFEINLVNIYQVSGIIKNSFSLRELRIHDYYFESEWFIEDSLCFIRTICENCILVEYLTIPVFPLLEDHFIEFEKLLKNCQKLQSLQFLEIYYIEVNELEYEERLLNVLVKEASTNLREIEFSYDIKFSSETLETFFEKWKGRPAVSIRLNNSFDYHNDSYKNLISKYKMEGVIKDINI
;
A
#
# COMPACT_ATOMS: atom_id res chain seq x y z
N MET A 1 -9.60 0.31 -38.46
CA MET A 1 -10.00 1.73 -38.33
C MET A 1 -11.02 1.79 -37.21
N VAL A 2 -10.72 2.51 -36.12
CA VAL A 2 -11.67 2.72 -35.01
C VAL A 2 -12.71 3.75 -35.47
N ASN A 3 -13.98 3.56 -35.11
CA ASN A 3 -15.06 4.49 -35.49
C ASN A 3 -14.83 5.87 -34.85
N ARG A 4 -15.06 6.96 -35.59
CA ARG A 4 -14.88 8.34 -35.11
C ARG A 4 -15.64 8.62 -33.81
N LEU A 5 -16.87 8.12 -33.69
CA LEU A 5 -17.71 8.27 -32.50
C LEU A 5 -17.05 7.64 -31.26
N TRP A 6 -16.38 6.50 -31.46
CA TRP A 6 -15.62 5.84 -30.41
C TRP A 6 -14.43 6.70 -29.98
N CYS A 7 -13.68 7.29 -30.92
CA CYS A 7 -12.57 8.18 -30.57
C CYS A 7 -13.04 9.44 -29.82
N GLU A 8 -14.12 10.08 -30.27
CA GLU A 8 -14.70 11.27 -29.62
C GLU A 8 -15.16 10.97 -28.18
N THR A 9 -15.56 9.73 -27.90
CA THR A 9 -15.98 9.28 -26.55
C THR A 9 -14.80 8.86 -25.68
N VAL A 10 -13.85 8.10 -26.23
CA VAL A 10 -12.78 7.44 -25.46
C VAL A 10 -11.58 8.37 -25.23
N ILE A 11 -11.22 9.23 -26.19
CA ILE A 11 -10.05 10.12 -26.06
C ILE A 11 -10.14 11.02 -24.82
N PRO A 12 -11.27 11.70 -24.53
CA PRO A 12 -11.39 12.52 -23.32
C PRO A 12 -11.21 11.73 -22.02
N ILE A 13 -11.59 10.44 -22.01
CA ILE A 13 -11.46 9.57 -20.84
C ILE A 13 -10.00 9.17 -20.64
N LEU A 14 -9.33 8.67 -21.69
CA LEU A 14 -7.93 8.26 -21.65
C LEU A 14 -7.00 9.44 -21.34
N TRP A 15 -7.26 10.59 -21.96
CA TRP A 15 -6.46 11.80 -21.77
C TRP A 15 -6.81 12.58 -20.53
N ARG A 16 -7.72 12.10 -19.66
CA ARG A 16 -7.95 12.72 -18.35
C ARG A 16 -6.77 12.52 -17.39
N LYS A 17 -6.18 11.31 -17.36
CA LYS A 17 -4.98 10.97 -16.58
C LYS A 17 -4.00 10.15 -17.45
N PRO A 18 -3.41 10.72 -18.52
CA PRO A 18 -2.65 9.96 -19.52
C PRO A 18 -1.35 9.35 -19.00
N TRP A 19 -0.90 9.77 -17.81
CA TRP A 19 0.36 9.36 -17.18
C TRP A 19 0.21 8.26 -16.12
N CYS A 20 -0.95 7.58 -16.03
CA CYS A 20 -1.20 6.58 -14.98
C CYS A 20 -1.04 5.12 -15.43
N TYR A 21 -0.64 4.88 -16.68
CA TYR A 21 -0.50 3.52 -17.19
C TYR A 21 0.89 2.94 -16.90
N ALA A 22 0.93 1.66 -16.50
CA ALA A 22 2.17 0.90 -16.34
C ALA A 22 2.77 0.52 -17.72
N ILE A 23 3.24 1.52 -18.45
CA ILE A 23 3.92 1.37 -19.74
C ILE A 23 5.26 2.10 -19.71
N ASP A 24 6.20 1.68 -20.54
CA ASP A 24 7.42 2.44 -20.75
C ASP A 24 7.09 3.70 -21.58
N TYR A 25 7.20 4.89 -20.97
CA TYR A 25 7.01 6.16 -21.65
C TYR A 25 8.26 6.61 -22.42
N ARG A 26 9.41 6.00 -22.15
CA ARG A 26 10.64 6.26 -22.90
C ARG A 26 10.43 5.86 -24.35
N ASN A 27 10.96 6.65 -25.28
CA ASN A 27 10.88 6.41 -26.72
C ASN A 27 9.45 6.39 -27.30
N LYS A 28 8.45 6.95 -26.61
CA LYS A 28 7.11 7.15 -27.16
C LYS A 28 7.08 8.38 -28.07
N ASN A 29 7.66 8.25 -29.25
CA ASN A 29 7.73 9.30 -30.28
C ASN A 29 6.36 9.89 -30.64
N SER A 30 5.27 9.12 -30.53
CA SER A 30 3.90 9.63 -30.71
C SER A 30 3.49 10.61 -29.62
N LEU A 31 3.80 10.33 -28.34
CA LEU A 31 3.51 11.25 -27.24
C LEU A 31 4.37 12.50 -27.33
N TYR A 32 5.66 12.33 -27.64
CA TYR A 32 6.55 13.45 -27.92
C TYR A 32 6.00 14.34 -29.04
N SER A 33 5.56 13.74 -30.15
CA SER A 33 4.96 14.46 -31.28
C SER A 33 3.69 15.19 -30.87
N ILE A 34 2.84 14.57 -30.04
CA ILE A 34 1.62 15.21 -29.54
C ILE A 34 1.98 16.42 -28.67
N ILE A 35 2.83 16.26 -27.66
CA ILE A 35 3.19 17.35 -26.73
C ILE A 35 3.84 18.51 -27.47
N THR A 36 4.82 18.22 -28.35
CA THR A 36 5.54 19.27 -29.09
C THR A 36 4.72 19.92 -30.20
N SER A 37 3.67 19.26 -30.71
CA SER A 37 2.80 19.86 -31.72
C SER A 37 2.00 21.07 -31.21
N TYR A 38 1.80 21.19 -29.89
CA TYR A 38 1.15 22.36 -29.27
C TYR A 38 2.03 23.61 -29.24
N LEU A 39 3.35 23.46 -29.47
CA LEU A 39 4.27 24.59 -29.49
C LEU A 39 3.96 25.54 -30.68
N PRO A 40 3.99 26.86 -30.49
CA PRO A 40 3.89 27.85 -31.56
C PRO A 40 4.97 27.67 -32.62
N ASN A 41 4.68 28.09 -33.86
CA ASN A 41 5.60 27.89 -34.99
C ASN A 41 6.95 28.60 -34.81
N ASP A 42 6.95 29.79 -34.22
CA ASP A 42 8.15 30.56 -33.89
C ASP A 42 9.04 29.84 -32.86
N ILE A 43 8.43 29.26 -31.81
CA ILE A 43 9.14 28.43 -30.83
C ILE A 43 9.68 27.15 -31.49
N LYS A 44 8.88 26.50 -32.34
CA LYS A 44 9.32 25.32 -33.10
C LYS A 44 10.54 25.63 -33.98
N GLU A 45 10.52 26.76 -34.68
CA GLU A 45 11.65 27.21 -35.50
C GLU A 45 12.91 27.49 -34.65
N LEU A 46 12.75 28.14 -33.50
CA LEU A 46 13.85 28.44 -32.57
C LEU A 46 14.51 27.15 -32.04
N LEU A 47 13.70 26.20 -31.56
CA LEU A 47 14.18 24.93 -31.03
C LEU A 47 14.81 24.07 -32.14
N THR A 48 14.24 24.09 -33.36
CA THR A 48 14.83 23.41 -34.54
C THR A 48 16.20 23.98 -34.90
N LYS A 49 16.39 25.31 -34.83
CA LYS A 49 17.72 25.93 -35.02
C LYS A 49 18.75 25.49 -33.98
N LYS A 50 18.31 25.13 -32.77
CA LYS A 50 19.14 24.56 -31.71
C LYS A 50 19.38 23.06 -31.84
N GLY A 51 18.90 22.44 -32.92
CA GLY A 51 19.07 21.01 -33.21
C GLY A 51 17.99 20.10 -32.61
N ILE A 52 16.94 20.67 -32.01
CA ILE A 52 15.84 19.92 -31.38
C ILE A 52 14.80 19.58 -32.45
N ARG A 53 14.57 18.29 -32.70
CA ARG A 53 13.62 17.84 -33.73
C ARG A 53 12.19 17.90 -33.22
N ILE A 54 11.39 18.85 -33.71
CA ILE A 54 9.99 18.97 -33.32
C ILE A 54 9.06 18.45 -34.40
N SER A 55 8.02 17.74 -33.99
CA SER A 55 6.93 17.35 -34.88
C SER A 55 6.02 18.53 -35.21
N SER A 56 5.74 18.71 -36.50
CA SER A 56 4.75 19.67 -37.02
C SER A 56 3.43 19.01 -37.41
N GLN A 57 3.16 17.80 -36.91
CA GLN A 57 1.96 17.05 -37.26
C GLN A 57 0.69 17.73 -36.71
N SER A 58 -0.36 17.78 -37.54
CA SER A 58 -1.69 18.22 -37.11
C SER A 58 -2.32 17.20 -36.16
N LEU A 59 -2.81 17.68 -35.02
CA LEU A 59 -3.51 16.84 -34.06
C LEU A 59 -4.93 16.52 -34.50
N ALA A 60 -5.37 15.29 -34.28
CA ALA A 60 -6.75 14.86 -34.52
C ALA A 60 -7.72 15.37 -33.44
N PHE A 61 -7.23 15.62 -32.23
CA PHE A 61 -7.99 16.08 -31.07
C PHE A 61 -7.18 17.11 -30.26
N ASP A 62 -7.87 17.97 -29.51
CA ASP A 62 -7.24 18.81 -28.49
C ASP A 62 -7.02 17.99 -27.21
N TYR A 63 -6.10 17.04 -27.28
CA TYR A 63 -5.70 16.15 -26.20
C TYR A 63 -5.43 16.86 -24.86
N LEU A 64 -4.73 17.99 -24.86
CA LEU A 64 -4.36 18.69 -23.63
C LEU A 64 -5.55 19.40 -22.98
N SER A 65 -6.58 19.77 -23.74
CA SER A 65 -7.83 20.30 -23.15
C SER A 65 -8.55 19.29 -22.26
N PHE A 66 -8.35 17.98 -22.48
CA PHE A 66 -8.90 16.92 -21.64
C PHE A 66 -8.00 16.56 -20.46
N CYS A 67 -6.73 16.99 -20.51
CA CYS A 67 -5.71 16.61 -19.54
C CYS A 67 -5.91 17.31 -18.19
N LYS A 68 -6.11 16.49 -17.15
CA LYS A 68 -6.23 16.95 -15.76
C LYS A 68 -5.06 16.49 -14.89
N SER A 69 -4.01 15.93 -15.47
CA SER A 69 -2.84 15.46 -14.73
C SER A 69 -1.53 15.94 -15.32
N ILE A 70 -0.56 16.23 -14.48
CA ILE A 70 0.83 16.47 -14.88
C ILE A 70 1.71 15.52 -14.06
N ASN A 71 2.63 14.82 -14.72
CA ASN A 71 3.66 14.01 -14.08
C ASN A 71 5.01 14.44 -14.65
N ILE A 72 5.81 15.11 -13.83
CA ILE A 72 7.05 15.76 -14.28
C ILE A 72 8.05 14.72 -14.77
N LYS A 73 8.32 13.69 -13.97
CA LYS A 73 9.21 12.58 -14.36
C LYS A 73 8.84 11.95 -15.70
N ILE A 74 7.58 11.57 -15.89
CA ILE A 74 7.11 10.93 -17.14
C ILE A 74 7.23 11.88 -18.33
N ILE A 75 6.86 13.15 -18.16
CA ILE A 75 6.97 14.15 -19.24
C ILE A 75 8.45 14.36 -19.60
N ASP A 76 9.32 14.49 -18.61
CA ASP A 76 10.76 14.61 -18.76
C ASP A 76 11.35 13.40 -19.52
N GLU A 77 10.91 12.17 -19.20
CA GLU A 77 11.28 10.94 -19.92
C GLU A 77 10.83 10.96 -21.39
N ILE A 78 9.64 11.49 -21.69
CA ILE A 78 9.12 11.60 -23.07
C ILE A 78 9.92 12.62 -23.89
N ILE A 79 10.32 13.75 -23.28
CA ILE A 79 11.00 14.85 -23.99
C ILE A 79 12.51 14.66 -24.09
N SER A 80 13.09 13.79 -23.25
CA SER A 80 14.52 13.43 -23.28
C SER A 80 14.89 12.53 -24.47
N VAL A 81 13.97 12.27 -25.40
CA VAL A 81 14.22 11.49 -26.62
C VAL A 81 15.27 12.17 -27.50
N GLY A 82 16.36 11.45 -27.80
CA GLY A 82 17.35 11.87 -28.80
C GLY A 82 18.63 12.50 -28.27
N SER A 83 19.02 12.23 -27.01
CA SER A 83 20.30 12.67 -26.41
C SER A 83 20.53 14.18 -26.50
N LEU A 84 19.53 14.95 -26.07
CA LEU A 84 19.64 16.41 -25.94
C LEU A 84 20.72 16.77 -24.89
N SER A 85 21.42 17.89 -25.10
CA SER A 85 22.22 18.48 -24.03
C SER A 85 21.32 18.99 -22.89
N GLU A 86 21.84 19.03 -21.67
CA GLU A 86 21.10 19.53 -20.48
C GLU A 86 20.47 20.89 -20.72
N TYR A 87 21.22 21.82 -21.33
CA TYR A 87 20.72 23.15 -21.66
C TYR A 87 19.56 23.14 -22.67
N ASN A 88 19.63 22.29 -23.70
CA ASN A 88 18.55 22.19 -24.69
C ASN A 88 17.31 21.50 -24.11
N LEU A 89 17.51 20.52 -23.22
CA LEU A 89 16.42 19.88 -22.48
C LEU A 89 15.70 20.89 -21.59
N PHE A 90 16.45 21.70 -20.83
CA PHE A 90 15.89 22.76 -19.99
C PHE A 90 15.02 23.74 -20.78
N LEU A 91 15.50 24.22 -21.93
CA LEU A 91 14.72 25.12 -22.78
C LEU A 91 13.43 24.46 -23.31
N LEU A 92 13.51 23.18 -23.65
CA LEU A 92 12.34 22.42 -24.10
C LEU A 92 11.33 22.23 -22.96
N GLN A 93 11.81 21.92 -21.74
CA GLN A 93 10.98 21.85 -20.54
C GLN A 93 10.25 23.17 -20.28
N GLU A 94 10.97 24.29 -20.34
CA GLU A 94 10.41 25.62 -20.10
C GLU A 94 9.20 25.90 -20.98
N GLU A 95 9.34 25.67 -22.29
CA GLU A 95 8.26 25.84 -23.25
C GLU A 95 7.12 24.85 -22.97
N ILE A 96 7.43 23.55 -22.84
CA ILE A 96 6.41 22.50 -22.68
C ILE A 96 5.56 22.71 -21.43
N TYR A 97 6.17 22.94 -20.28
CA TYR A 97 5.44 23.14 -19.03
C TYR A 97 4.63 24.43 -19.03
N MET A 98 5.16 25.52 -19.62
CA MET A 98 4.39 26.74 -19.84
C MET A 98 3.10 26.43 -20.64
N PHE A 99 3.20 25.67 -21.73
CA PHE A 99 2.01 25.31 -22.52
C PHE A 99 1.07 24.37 -21.79
N LEU A 100 1.59 23.38 -21.04
CA LEU A 100 0.76 22.47 -20.25
C LEU A 100 -0.07 23.23 -19.22
N ILE A 101 0.52 24.13 -18.43
CA ILE A 101 -0.22 24.95 -17.45
C ILE A 101 -1.27 25.81 -18.14
N ARG A 102 -0.95 26.40 -19.30
CA ARG A 102 -1.89 27.29 -19.99
C ARG A 102 -3.06 26.53 -20.62
N LYS A 103 -2.82 25.34 -21.15
CA LYS A 103 -3.80 24.52 -21.88
C LYS A 103 -4.64 23.60 -20.99
N CYS A 104 -4.06 23.02 -19.94
CA CYS A 104 -4.78 22.19 -18.99
C CYS A 104 -5.63 23.09 -18.09
N SER A 105 -6.94 23.15 -18.33
CA SER A 105 -7.83 24.13 -17.67
C SER A 105 -7.99 23.89 -16.16
N GLU A 106 -7.87 22.64 -15.72
CA GLU A 106 -7.98 22.21 -14.31
C GLU A 106 -7.03 21.04 -14.02
N ILE A 107 -5.91 21.33 -13.34
CA ILE A 107 -5.00 20.26 -12.92
C ILE A 107 -5.53 19.68 -11.60
N LYS A 108 -5.91 18.41 -11.63
CA LYS A 108 -6.43 17.66 -10.47
C LYS A 108 -5.42 16.72 -9.86
N TYR A 109 -4.48 16.23 -10.66
CA TYR A 109 -3.45 15.28 -10.25
C TYR A 109 -2.08 15.84 -10.64
N LEU A 110 -1.21 16.03 -9.66
CA LEU A 110 0.12 16.55 -9.91
C LEU A 110 1.14 15.62 -9.27
N ASP A 111 2.10 15.17 -10.07
CA ASP A 111 3.29 14.50 -9.61
C ASP A 111 4.48 15.40 -9.96
N ILE A 112 5.11 15.94 -8.93
CA ILE A 112 6.25 16.86 -9.02
C ILE A 112 7.59 16.17 -8.79
N CYS A 113 7.64 14.83 -8.70
CA CYS A 113 8.91 14.11 -8.71
C CYS A 113 9.61 14.41 -10.04
N GLY A 114 10.77 15.06 -9.98
CA GLY A 114 11.51 15.52 -11.16
C GLY A 114 12.17 16.87 -10.96
N THR A 115 12.71 17.42 -12.05
CA THR A 115 13.62 18.57 -11.98
C THR A 115 12.93 19.93 -12.19
N TYR A 116 11.71 19.93 -12.74
CA TYR A 116 11.06 21.17 -13.17
C TYR A 116 10.16 21.78 -12.10
N GLU A 117 10.36 23.06 -11.79
CA GLU A 117 9.61 23.75 -10.73
C GLU A 117 8.34 24.45 -11.26
N ILE A 118 7.31 23.65 -11.59
CA ILE A 118 6.08 24.12 -12.26
C ILE A 118 5.33 25.25 -11.52
N VAL A 119 5.45 25.33 -10.20
CA VAL A 119 4.69 26.26 -9.34
C VAL A 119 5.18 27.71 -9.46
N TYR A 120 6.37 27.95 -10.00
CA TYR A 120 6.89 29.31 -10.20
C TYR A 120 6.25 30.06 -11.36
N HIS A 121 5.56 29.36 -12.27
CA HIS A 121 4.86 29.99 -13.39
C HIS A 121 3.74 30.94 -12.95
N PRO A 122 3.54 32.09 -13.61
CA PRO A 122 2.51 33.07 -13.26
C PRO A 122 1.09 32.47 -13.26
N GLU A 123 0.77 31.64 -14.26
CA GLU A 123 -0.54 31.00 -14.39
C GLU A 123 -0.74 29.78 -13.47
N ALA A 124 0.30 29.31 -12.77
CA ALA A 124 0.21 28.10 -11.96
C ALA A 124 -0.82 28.22 -10.83
N LYS A 125 -0.96 29.42 -10.24
CA LYS A 125 -1.90 29.66 -9.13
C LYS A 125 -3.34 29.28 -9.51
N ASP A 126 -3.84 29.83 -10.61
CA ASP A 126 -5.24 29.64 -11.04
C ASP A 126 -5.50 28.19 -11.47
N ARG A 127 -4.47 27.47 -11.92
CA ARG A 127 -4.57 26.09 -12.39
C ARG A 127 -4.47 25.06 -11.28
N LEU A 128 -3.68 25.35 -10.24
CA LEU A 128 -3.37 24.43 -9.15
C LEU A 128 -4.27 24.61 -7.92
N GLU A 129 -5.02 25.72 -7.79
CA GLU A 129 -5.98 25.91 -6.67
C GLU A 129 -6.97 24.74 -6.53
N SER A 130 -7.29 24.09 -7.64
CA SER A 130 -8.25 23.00 -7.72
C SER A 130 -7.64 21.59 -7.55
N LEU A 131 -6.35 21.51 -7.21
CA LEU A 131 -5.59 20.26 -7.09
C LEU A 131 -6.17 19.34 -6.01
N CYS A 132 -6.30 18.06 -6.34
CA CYS A 132 -6.87 17.04 -5.44
C CYS A 132 -5.84 16.00 -4.98
N GLU A 133 -4.86 15.70 -5.81
CA GLU A 133 -3.83 14.68 -5.56
C GLU A 133 -2.44 15.25 -5.85
N LEU A 134 -1.54 15.12 -4.88
CA LEU A 134 -0.14 15.51 -5.04
C LEU A 134 0.78 14.33 -4.71
N THR A 135 1.72 14.04 -5.61
CA THR A 135 2.84 13.12 -5.40
C THR A 135 4.14 13.88 -5.49
N PHE A 136 5.07 13.64 -4.57
CA PHE A 136 6.37 14.30 -4.53
C PHE A 136 7.38 13.51 -3.73
N ASP A 137 8.66 13.86 -3.88
CA ASP A 137 9.73 13.34 -3.05
C ASP A 137 10.32 14.41 -2.11
N THR A 138 10.90 13.98 -0.98
CA THR A 138 11.35 14.86 0.11
C THR A 138 12.66 15.60 -0.20
N SER A 139 13.36 15.25 -1.29
CA SER A 139 14.56 15.96 -1.76
C SER A 139 14.27 17.35 -2.32
N ILE A 140 13.02 17.62 -2.72
CA ILE A 140 12.59 18.92 -3.25
C ILE A 140 12.72 20.02 -2.17
N ASP A 141 13.19 21.20 -2.58
CA ASP A 141 13.40 22.34 -1.66
C ASP A 141 12.13 22.69 -0.87
N HIS A 142 12.26 22.84 0.45
CA HIS A 142 11.16 23.11 1.36
C HIS A 142 10.35 24.38 1.01
N LYS A 143 10.97 25.39 0.37
CA LYS A 143 10.30 26.62 -0.08
C LYS A 143 9.28 26.34 -1.17
N TYR A 144 9.51 25.31 -1.97
CA TYR A 144 8.56 24.88 -2.98
C TYR A 144 7.23 24.45 -2.33
N PHE A 145 7.31 23.68 -1.26
CA PHE A 145 6.13 23.24 -0.51
C PHE A 145 5.45 24.38 0.26
N TYR A 146 6.20 25.39 0.74
CA TYR A 146 5.56 26.61 1.27
C TYR A 146 4.69 27.27 0.20
N ARG A 147 5.18 27.40 -1.03
CA ARG A 147 4.41 28.01 -2.12
C ARG A 147 3.20 27.16 -2.51
N ILE A 148 3.36 25.84 -2.64
CA ILE A 148 2.23 24.93 -2.91
C ILE A 148 1.18 25.03 -1.79
N SER A 149 1.60 25.05 -0.51
CA SER A 149 0.66 25.11 0.62
C SER A 149 -0.23 26.35 0.61
N HIS A 150 0.27 27.46 0.06
CA HIS A 150 -0.49 28.71 -0.08
C HIS A 150 -1.47 28.69 -1.25
N ILE A 151 -1.17 27.95 -2.31
CA ILE A 151 -2.01 27.86 -3.52
C ILE A 151 -3.05 26.75 -3.36
N CYS A 152 -2.61 25.58 -2.91
CA CYS A 152 -3.39 24.35 -2.87
C CYS A 152 -3.81 24.05 -1.43
N GLN A 153 -5.10 24.23 -1.13
CA GLN A 153 -5.68 23.97 0.20
C GLN A 153 -6.81 22.91 0.18
N GLN A 154 -7.01 22.27 -0.98
CA GLN A 154 -8.08 21.30 -1.24
C GLN A 154 -7.54 19.92 -1.64
N ILE A 155 -6.24 19.66 -1.39
CA ILE A 155 -5.64 18.36 -1.66
C ILE A 155 -6.26 17.34 -0.70
N GLN A 156 -6.76 16.26 -1.27
CA GLN A 156 -7.39 15.15 -0.56
C GLN A 156 -6.47 13.94 -0.46
N ARG A 157 -5.48 13.84 -1.35
CA ARG A 157 -4.53 12.74 -1.45
C ARG A 157 -3.11 13.26 -1.54
N ILE A 158 -2.27 12.86 -0.60
CA ILE A 158 -0.83 13.15 -0.60
C ILE A 158 -0.08 11.82 -0.62
N ASN A 159 0.82 11.67 -1.59
CA ASN A 159 1.78 10.56 -1.66
C ASN A 159 3.19 11.15 -1.55
N ILE A 160 3.96 10.67 -0.58
CA ILE A 160 5.33 11.14 -0.32
C ILE A 160 6.28 9.99 -0.54
N ILE A 161 7.31 10.25 -1.35
CA ILE A 161 8.47 9.38 -1.53
C ILE A 161 9.61 9.99 -0.71
N ASN A 162 10.00 9.36 0.38
CA ASN A 162 11.02 9.90 1.23
C ASN A 162 12.41 9.39 0.82
N ASN A 163 13.20 10.28 0.25
CA ASN A 163 14.57 10.01 -0.22
C ASN A 163 15.58 10.98 0.44
N ASN A 164 15.19 11.62 1.53
CA ASN A 164 15.97 12.63 2.23
C ASN A 164 15.94 12.37 3.74
N PHE A 165 17.11 12.35 4.37
CA PHE A 165 17.23 12.10 5.80
C PHE A 165 16.90 13.33 6.66
N LYS A 166 16.71 14.50 6.06
CA LYS A 166 16.36 15.73 6.78
C LYS A 166 14.87 16.01 6.71
N VAL A 167 14.33 16.54 7.80
CA VAL A 167 12.95 16.98 7.85
C VAL A 167 12.68 18.08 6.82
N ASN A 168 11.62 17.91 6.04
CA ASN A 168 11.15 18.92 5.11
C ASN A 168 10.02 19.74 5.75
N HIS A 169 10.37 20.81 6.46
CA HIS A 169 9.38 21.68 7.14
C HIS A 169 8.30 22.25 6.20
N GLY A 170 8.61 22.37 4.91
CA GLY A 170 7.66 22.75 3.87
C GLY A 170 6.54 21.72 3.70
N THR A 171 6.89 20.44 3.73
CA THR A 171 5.94 19.31 3.68
C THR A 171 4.99 19.34 4.87
N THR A 172 5.49 19.63 6.08
CA THR A 172 4.65 19.82 7.27
C THR A 172 3.59 20.90 7.03
N LYS A 173 4.00 22.08 6.54
CA LYS A 173 3.06 23.18 6.27
C LYS A 173 2.04 22.82 5.19
N LEU A 174 2.47 22.12 4.15
CA LEU A 174 1.59 21.61 3.11
C LEU A 174 0.48 20.75 3.71
N ILE A 175 0.82 19.78 4.55
CA ILE A 175 -0.16 18.90 5.21
C ILE A 175 -1.10 19.71 6.09
N VAL A 176 -0.58 20.54 7.00
CA VAL A 176 -1.39 21.32 7.95
C VAL A 176 -2.40 22.24 7.25
N PHE A 177 -2.07 22.78 6.07
CA PHE A 177 -2.93 23.75 5.36
C PHE A 177 -4.06 23.13 4.53
N GLN A 178 -4.09 21.81 4.38
CA GLN A 178 -5.20 21.16 3.68
C GLN A 178 -6.48 21.26 4.49
N LYS A 179 -7.64 21.35 3.84
CA LYS A 179 -8.94 21.47 4.53
C LYS A 179 -9.67 20.14 4.70
N ASN A 180 -9.29 19.12 3.93
CA ASN A 180 -10.01 17.85 3.87
C ASN A 180 -9.09 16.72 3.35
N LEU A 181 -7.92 16.56 3.99
CA LEU A 181 -7.01 15.47 3.63
C LEU A 181 -7.65 14.14 4.04
N LYS A 182 -7.75 13.20 3.10
CA LYS A 182 -8.39 11.89 3.29
C LYS A 182 -7.40 10.74 3.17
N TYR A 183 -6.48 10.86 2.24
CA TYR A 183 -5.49 9.84 1.95
C TYR A 183 -4.08 10.39 2.16
N PHE A 184 -3.29 9.65 2.93
CA PHE A 184 -1.88 9.90 3.12
C PHE A 184 -1.10 8.61 2.88
N LYS A 185 -0.06 8.70 2.04
CA LYS A 185 0.90 7.63 1.82
C LYS A 185 2.31 8.16 2.01
N TRP A 186 3.09 7.44 2.79
CA TRP A 186 4.51 7.63 2.97
C TRP A 186 5.26 6.36 2.55
N LYS A 187 6.28 6.51 1.71
CA LYS A 187 7.16 5.41 1.31
C LYS A 187 8.60 5.91 1.32
N ASP A 188 9.47 5.32 2.11
CA ASP A 188 10.90 5.54 2.01
C ASP A 188 11.46 4.92 0.71
N ASP A 189 12.40 5.63 0.10
CA ASP A 189 13.11 5.27 -1.13
C ASP A 189 14.53 5.85 -1.07
N PHE A 190 15.26 5.48 -0.02
CA PHE A 190 16.65 5.84 0.14
C PHE A 190 17.49 5.02 -0.84
N ILE A 191 18.26 5.70 -1.68
CA ILE A 191 19.23 5.05 -2.56
C ILE A 191 20.43 4.67 -1.69
N ILE A 192 20.65 3.37 -1.48
CA ILE A 192 21.89 2.83 -0.95
C ILE A 192 22.71 2.43 -2.16
N ASP A 193 23.89 3.03 -2.35
CA ASP A 193 24.78 2.65 -3.44
C ASP A 193 25.20 1.16 -3.25
N ASP A 194 24.94 0.32 -4.26
CA ASP A 194 25.14 -1.14 -4.26
C ASP A 194 26.58 -1.60 -3.91
N ASP A 195 27.58 -0.70 -3.97
CA ASP A 195 28.98 -1.00 -3.66
C ASP A 195 29.28 -1.08 -2.15
N ASP A 196 28.37 -0.60 -1.31
CA ASP A 196 28.46 -0.70 0.15
C ASP A 196 27.41 -1.71 0.67
N TYR A 197 27.79 -3.00 0.68
CA TYR A 197 27.01 -4.12 1.28
C TYR A 197 26.66 -3.90 2.77
N TYR A 198 27.20 -2.85 3.35
CA TYR A 198 26.85 -2.33 4.65
C TYR A 198 26.41 -0.89 4.47
N PRO A 199 25.27 -0.46 5.00
CA PRO A 199 25.07 0.96 5.24
C PRO A 199 26.29 1.43 6.05
N PRO A 200 27.16 2.37 5.57
CA PRO A 200 28.30 2.83 6.36
C PRO A 200 27.89 3.12 7.81
N PRO A 201 28.66 2.68 8.82
CA PRO A 201 28.34 2.87 10.25
C PRO A 201 28.07 4.33 10.69
N SER A 202 28.20 5.30 9.78
CA SER A 202 27.85 6.71 9.93
C SER A 202 26.35 7.04 9.79
N TYR A 203 25.45 6.09 9.51
CA TYR A 203 23.99 6.39 9.49
C TYR A 203 23.44 6.84 10.85
N VAL A 204 24.12 6.49 11.95
CA VAL A 204 23.79 6.88 13.32
C VAL A 204 24.12 8.37 13.60
N GLU A 205 24.84 9.06 12.71
CA GLU A 205 25.18 10.50 12.86
C GLU A 205 24.23 11.46 12.13
N LEU A 206 23.16 10.98 11.48
CA LEU A 206 22.09 11.84 10.98
C LEU A 206 21.22 12.30 12.16
N LEU A 207 21.66 13.37 12.82
CA LEU A 207 21.05 14.02 14.00
C LEU A 207 19.61 14.53 13.80
N GLU A 208 19.01 14.41 12.62
CA GLU A 208 17.71 14.99 12.32
C GLU A 208 16.69 13.88 12.02
N ASP A 209 15.56 13.95 12.73
CA ASP A 209 14.40 13.08 12.57
C ASP A 209 13.53 13.59 11.41
N PRO A 210 13.46 12.88 10.27
CA PRO A 210 12.68 13.33 9.11
C PRO A 210 11.18 13.11 9.27
N TYR A 211 10.76 12.36 10.29
CA TYR A 211 9.42 11.78 10.39
C TYR A 211 8.53 12.55 11.37
N THR A 212 8.99 12.79 12.61
CA THR A 212 8.12 13.21 13.72
C THR A 212 7.26 14.42 13.39
N GLU A 213 7.87 15.48 12.82
CA GLU A 213 7.13 16.71 12.53
C GLU A 213 6.02 16.48 11.49
N ILE A 214 6.30 15.69 10.47
CA ILE A 214 5.39 15.41 9.36
C ILE A 214 4.24 14.52 9.82
N PHE A 215 4.53 13.44 10.55
CA PHE A 215 3.49 12.54 11.04
C PHE A 215 2.58 13.23 12.06
N ARG A 216 3.13 14.03 12.99
CA ARG A 216 2.31 14.84 13.92
C ARG A 216 1.41 15.84 13.19
N ALA A 217 1.79 16.31 12.00
CA ALA A 217 0.92 17.17 11.21
C ALA A 217 -0.39 16.49 10.77
N LEU A 218 -0.41 15.15 10.68
CA LEU A 218 -1.60 14.37 10.34
C LEU A 218 -2.68 14.43 11.41
N GLU A 219 -2.32 14.71 12.68
CA GLU A 219 -3.28 14.88 13.78
C GLU A 219 -4.32 15.98 13.46
N LYS A 220 -3.94 16.99 12.66
CA LYS A 220 -4.88 18.04 12.19
C LYS A 220 -5.99 17.51 11.30
N HIS A 221 -5.79 16.33 10.72
CA HIS A 221 -6.71 15.65 9.82
C HIS A 221 -7.30 14.39 10.43
N ALA A 222 -7.18 14.19 11.75
CA ALA A 222 -7.72 13.03 12.46
C ALA A 222 -9.20 12.72 12.14
N ASN A 223 -10.02 13.76 11.88
CA ASN A 223 -11.44 13.63 11.57
C ASN A 223 -11.74 13.37 10.08
N THR A 224 -10.78 13.62 9.18
CA THR A 224 -10.98 13.56 7.72
C THR A 224 -10.17 12.46 7.06
N LEU A 225 -9.01 12.12 7.64
CA LEU A 225 -8.14 11.06 7.17
C LEU A 225 -8.84 9.71 7.35
N ASP A 226 -9.05 9.01 6.24
CA ASP A 226 -9.66 7.68 6.21
C ASP A 226 -8.73 6.62 5.64
N HIS A 227 -7.60 7.01 5.03
CA HIS A 227 -6.62 6.10 4.44
C HIS A 227 -5.19 6.50 4.81
N LEU A 228 -4.47 5.56 5.42
CA LEU A 228 -3.07 5.70 5.80
C LEU A 228 -2.24 4.51 5.29
N GLU A 229 -1.20 4.79 4.52
CA GLU A 229 -0.18 3.84 4.09
C GLU A 229 1.20 4.33 4.54
N ILE A 230 1.95 3.49 5.23
CA ILE A 230 3.31 3.78 5.71
C ILE A 230 4.21 2.62 5.32
N SER A 231 5.34 2.92 4.71
CA SER A 231 6.44 1.98 4.43
C SER A 231 7.74 2.73 4.72
N LEU A 232 8.40 2.36 5.82
CA LEU A 232 9.67 2.91 6.25
C LEU A 232 10.77 1.91 5.95
N GLN A 233 11.84 2.35 5.29
CA GLN A 233 12.96 1.49 4.90
C GLN A 233 13.95 1.46 6.05
N PHE A 234 13.81 0.46 6.93
CA PHE A 234 14.83 0.13 7.94
C PHE A 234 15.12 -1.37 8.08
N ASP A 235 14.53 -2.21 7.23
CA ASP A 235 14.58 -3.66 7.40
C ASP A 235 15.47 -4.33 6.35
N ASP A 236 16.76 -4.43 6.68
CA ASP A 236 17.61 -5.59 6.38
C ASP A 236 18.62 -5.86 7.52
N TYR A 237 18.58 -5.08 8.60
CA TYR A 237 19.49 -5.24 9.73
C TYR A 237 18.84 -6.05 10.85
N PRO A 238 19.52 -7.06 11.43
CA PRO A 238 18.95 -7.95 12.45
C PRO A 238 18.71 -7.29 13.82
N ASN A 239 18.76 -5.96 13.90
CA ASN A 239 18.62 -5.19 15.14
C ASN A 239 17.40 -4.24 15.04
N TYR A 240 16.21 -4.83 14.92
CA TYR A 240 14.91 -4.14 14.93
C TYR A 240 14.67 -3.23 16.17
N ASN A 241 15.59 -3.23 17.14
CA ASN A 241 15.46 -2.60 18.44
C ASN A 241 15.99 -1.15 18.54
N GLU A 242 16.54 -0.56 17.48
CA GLU A 242 17.26 0.73 17.63
C GLU A 242 16.46 2.01 17.35
N TYR A 243 15.38 1.99 16.56
CA TYR A 243 14.64 3.22 16.23
C TYR A 243 13.39 3.41 17.10
N ASP A 244 13.26 4.59 17.70
CA ASP A 244 12.12 4.99 18.53
C ASP A 244 10.96 5.51 17.65
N TYR A 245 10.00 4.64 17.37
CA TYR A 245 8.76 5.00 16.64
C TYR A 245 7.64 5.54 17.55
N THR A 246 7.94 5.93 18.79
CA THR A 246 6.96 6.47 19.73
C THR A 246 6.15 7.61 19.11
N PHE A 247 6.78 8.52 18.34
CA PHE A 247 6.05 9.60 17.68
C PHE A 247 4.92 9.12 16.77
N LEU A 248 5.15 8.02 16.03
CA LEU A 248 4.19 7.48 15.08
C LEU A 248 3.11 6.69 15.80
N GLN A 249 3.49 5.89 16.81
CA GLN A 249 2.57 5.21 17.70
C GLN A 249 1.53 6.19 18.28
N TYR A 250 2.00 7.30 18.85
CA TYR A 250 1.13 8.34 19.41
C TYR A 250 0.30 9.08 18.37
N THR A 251 0.87 9.33 17.19
CA THR A 251 0.11 9.91 16.07
C THR A 251 -1.06 9.00 15.69
N LEU A 252 -0.84 7.68 15.59
CA LEU A 252 -1.88 6.72 15.21
C LEU A 252 -3.07 6.73 16.18
N LEU A 253 -2.83 6.87 17.48
CA LEU A 253 -3.90 6.94 18.50
C LEU A 253 -4.89 8.09 18.23
N GLU A 254 -4.44 9.18 17.63
CA GLU A 254 -5.29 10.33 17.30
C GLU A 254 -6.11 10.11 16.02
N LEU A 255 -5.66 9.23 15.11
CA LEU A 255 -6.26 8.98 13.79
C LEU A 255 -7.47 8.02 13.85
N HIS A 256 -8.49 8.39 14.61
CA HIS A 256 -9.67 7.58 14.90
C HIS A 256 -10.65 7.39 13.72
N ASN A 257 -10.57 8.19 12.66
CA ASN A 257 -11.47 8.11 11.50
C ASN A 257 -11.00 7.14 10.38
N LEU A 258 -9.86 6.46 10.59
CA LEU A 258 -9.29 5.56 9.59
C LEU A 258 -10.25 4.44 9.20
N LYS A 259 -10.29 4.17 7.89
CA LYS A 259 -10.94 3.02 7.24
C LYS A 259 -9.92 2.03 6.68
N PHE A 260 -8.78 2.53 6.22
CA PHE A 260 -7.69 1.75 5.70
C PHE A 260 -6.40 2.13 6.43
N LEU A 261 -5.74 1.14 7.02
CA LEU A 261 -4.44 1.27 7.64
C LEU A 261 -3.51 0.20 7.10
N LYS A 262 -2.42 0.61 6.45
CA LYS A 262 -1.32 -0.28 6.06
C LYS A 262 -0.01 0.22 6.64
N ILE A 263 0.69 -0.64 7.36
CA ILE A 263 1.99 -0.35 7.97
C ILE A 263 2.99 -1.42 7.57
N ASP A 264 3.97 -1.04 6.79
CA ASP A 264 5.08 -1.88 6.35
C ASP A 264 6.36 -1.43 7.07
N SER A 265 6.35 -1.56 8.40
CA SER A 265 7.41 -1.12 9.31
C SER A 265 7.21 -1.72 10.72
N PRO A 266 8.28 -2.01 11.48
CA PRO A 266 8.22 -2.64 12.80
C PRO A 266 7.87 -1.65 13.93
N ILE A 267 6.91 -0.74 13.70
CA ILE A 267 6.70 0.44 14.56
C ILE A 267 6.23 0.11 15.98
N PHE A 268 5.74 -1.11 16.21
CA PHE A 268 5.18 -1.52 17.49
C PHE A 268 6.08 -2.46 18.30
N LEU A 269 7.27 -2.84 17.82
CA LEU A 269 8.12 -3.78 18.56
C LEU A 269 8.63 -3.23 19.91
N ASN A 270 8.86 -1.93 20.01
CA ASN A 270 9.39 -1.25 21.20
C ASN A 270 8.34 -0.39 21.92
N SER A 271 7.07 -0.79 21.92
CA SER A 271 6.04 -0.02 22.63
C SER A 271 6.18 -0.11 24.15
N ASN A 272 5.92 1.00 24.83
CA ASN A 272 5.90 1.06 26.30
C ASN A 272 4.49 0.85 26.88
N ASP A 273 4.42 0.55 28.18
CA ASP A 273 3.16 0.29 28.89
C ASP A 273 2.15 1.45 28.80
N ASP A 274 2.63 2.70 28.82
CA ASP A 274 1.76 3.89 28.69
C ASP A 274 1.08 3.97 27.31
N PHE A 275 1.79 3.60 26.25
CA PHE A 275 1.20 3.48 24.91
C PHE A 275 0.15 2.38 24.88
N ASN A 276 0.46 1.20 25.43
CA ASN A 276 -0.46 0.06 25.48
C ASN A 276 -1.76 0.41 26.21
N GLU A 277 -1.69 1.09 27.36
CA GLU A 277 -2.89 1.55 28.10
C GLU A 277 -3.75 2.52 27.29
N LYS A 278 -3.12 3.39 26.49
CA LYS A 278 -3.84 4.32 25.61
C LYS A 278 -4.42 3.63 24.39
N LEU A 279 -3.71 2.64 23.84
CA LEU A 279 -4.18 1.84 22.71
C LEU A 279 -5.46 1.08 23.06
N GLU A 280 -5.57 0.53 24.26
CA GLU A 280 -6.80 -0.13 24.73
C GLU A 280 -8.03 0.80 24.75
N LYS A 281 -7.80 2.11 24.88
CA LYS A 281 -8.84 3.15 24.89
C LYS A 281 -9.08 3.75 23.50
N ALA A 282 -8.20 3.48 22.54
CA ALA A 282 -8.33 3.97 21.17
C ALA A 282 -9.53 3.31 20.48
N THR A 283 -10.22 4.09 19.63
CA THR A 283 -11.41 3.62 18.94
C THR A 283 -11.30 3.82 17.44
N TYR A 284 -11.00 2.74 16.72
CA TYR A 284 -10.94 2.69 15.25
C TYR A 284 -12.25 2.16 14.65
N ARG A 285 -13.38 2.79 15.00
CA ARG A 285 -14.73 2.26 14.71
C ARG A 285 -15.02 2.05 13.21
N ASN A 286 -14.39 2.87 12.39
CA ASN A 286 -14.58 2.87 10.94
C ASN A 286 -13.54 2.01 10.22
N LEU A 287 -12.60 1.36 10.92
CA LEU A 287 -11.53 0.59 10.30
C LEU A 287 -12.11 -0.62 9.59
N GLU A 288 -11.91 -0.67 8.28
CA GLU A 288 -12.39 -1.74 7.39
C GLU A 288 -11.23 -2.67 6.98
N ILE A 289 -10.03 -2.11 6.77
CA ILE A 289 -8.85 -2.85 6.34
C ILE A 289 -7.67 -2.47 7.23
N PHE A 290 -7.07 -3.48 7.86
CA PHE A 290 -5.82 -3.36 8.58
C PHE A 290 -4.80 -4.36 8.02
N GLU A 291 -3.72 -3.81 7.45
CA GLU A 291 -2.58 -4.57 6.94
C GLU A 291 -1.31 -4.16 7.68
N ILE A 292 -0.55 -5.12 8.17
CA ILE A 292 0.72 -4.83 8.83
C ILE A 292 1.77 -5.89 8.52
N ASN A 293 3.02 -5.45 8.35
CA ASN A 293 4.13 -6.36 8.09
C ASN A 293 4.51 -7.13 9.37
N LEU A 294 5.08 -6.44 10.37
CA LEU A 294 5.53 -7.04 11.63
C LEU A 294 4.90 -6.34 12.85
N VAL A 295 4.30 -7.09 13.76
CA VAL A 295 3.55 -6.53 14.91
C VAL A 295 3.48 -7.48 16.10
N ASN A 296 3.37 -6.93 17.33
CA ASN A 296 3.00 -7.74 18.49
C ASN A 296 1.49 -8.02 18.54
N ILE A 297 1.13 -9.29 18.74
CA ILE A 297 -0.26 -9.76 18.82
C ILE A 297 -1.12 -8.99 19.82
N TYR A 298 -0.55 -8.55 20.95
CA TYR A 298 -1.23 -7.75 21.95
C TYR A 298 -1.68 -6.40 21.37
N GLN A 299 -0.84 -5.74 20.58
CA GLN A 299 -1.16 -4.43 19.99
C GLN A 299 -2.19 -4.55 18.88
N VAL A 300 -2.12 -5.61 18.07
CA VAL A 300 -3.19 -5.90 17.10
C VAL A 300 -4.51 -6.02 17.83
N SER A 301 -4.55 -6.78 18.93
CA SER A 301 -5.74 -6.91 19.78
C SER A 301 -6.27 -5.56 20.23
N GLY A 302 -5.39 -4.66 20.71
CA GLY A 302 -5.75 -3.30 21.08
C GLY A 302 -6.40 -2.49 19.94
N ILE A 303 -5.86 -2.56 18.73
CA ILE A 303 -6.40 -1.87 17.54
C ILE A 303 -7.78 -2.43 17.15
N ILE A 304 -7.92 -3.76 17.11
CA ILE A 304 -9.14 -4.38 16.59
C ILE A 304 -10.29 -4.46 17.61
N LYS A 305 -10.00 -4.32 18.91
CA LYS A 305 -10.98 -4.39 20.01
C LYS A 305 -12.18 -3.47 19.83
N ASN A 306 -12.00 -2.31 19.19
CA ASN A 306 -13.06 -1.34 18.92
C ASN A 306 -13.34 -1.15 17.41
N SER A 307 -12.91 -2.09 16.57
CA SER A 307 -12.98 -2.02 15.11
C SER A 307 -14.15 -2.85 14.54
N PHE A 308 -15.38 -2.42 14.81
CA PHE A 308 -16.60 -3.17 14.44
C PHE A 308 -16.87 -3.28 12.93
N SER A 309 -16.18 -2.47 12.13
CA SER A 309 -16.33 -2.43 10.67
C SER A 309 -15.28 -3.27 9.94
N LEU A 310 -14.41 -3.99 10.66
CA LEU A 310 -13.26 -4.68 10.09
C LEU A 310 -13.70 -5.79 9.14
N ARG A 311 -13.21 -5.71 7.89
CA ARG A 311 -13.42 -6.68 6.81
C ARG A 311 -12.14 -7.45 6.49
N GLU A 312 -10.99 -6.82 6.62
CA GLU A 312 -9.70 -7.44 6.32
C GLU A 312 -8.70 -7.18 7.45
N LEU A 313 -8.18 -8.26 8.03
CA LEU A 313 -7.02 -8.24 8.92
C LEU A 313 -5.92 -9.08 8.29
N ARG A 314 -4.87 -8.41 7.80
CA ARG A 314 -3.73 -9.03 7.13
C ARG A 314 -2.47 -8.73 7.91
N ILE A 315 -1.81 -9.77 8.37
CA ILE A 315 -0.55 -9.69 9.11
C ILE A 315 0.44 -10.52 8.32
N HIS A 316 1.69 -10.06 8.17
CA HIS A 316 2.72 -10.83 7.47
C HIS A 316 3.56 -11.63 8.46
N ASP A 317 3.86 -11.06 9.63
CA ASP A 317 4.64 -11.71 10.67
C ASP A 317 4.22 -11.23 12.08
N TYR A 318 4.32 -12.14 13.05
CA TYR A 318 4.03 -11.89 14.45
C TYR A 318 5.31 -11.84 15.27
N TYR A 319 5.50 -10.74 15.98
CA TYR A 319 6.44 -10.66 17.08
C TYR A 319 5.74 -11.00 18.40
N PHE A 320 6.37 -11.76 19.29
CA PHE A 320 5.81 -12.03 20.60
C PHE A 320 6.91 -12.41 21.59
N GLU A 321 6.62 -12.20 22.86
CA GLU A 321 7.42 -12.73 23.95
C GLU A 321 6.89 -14.11 24.32
N SER A 322 7.76 -15.13 24.33
CA SER A 322 7.35 -16.53 24.53
C SER A 322 6.54 -16.78 25.81
N GLU A 323 6.75 -15.97 26.86
CA GLU A 323 6.08 -16.12 28.16
C GLU A 323 4.58 -15.77 28.09
N TRP A 324 4.18 -14.82 27.24
CA TRP A 324 2.80 -14.29 27.16
C TRP A 324 2.00 -14.85 25.99
N PHE A 325 2.64 -15.59 25.10
CA PHE A 325 2.04 -16.05 23.86
C PHE A 325 0.71 -16.81 24.05
N ILE A 326 0.62 -17.68 25.05
CA ILE A 326 -0.59 -18.47 25.31
C ILE A 326 -1.77 -17.55 25.67
N GLU A 327 -1.54 -16.58 26.54
CA GLU A 327 -2.57 -15.66 27.03
C GLU A 327 -2.96 -14.64 25.94
N ASP A 328 -1.96 -14.07 25.25
CA ASP A 328 -2.17 -13.08 24.21
C ASP A 328 -2.87 -13.66 22.98
N SER A 329 -2.49 -14.86 22.54
CA SER A 329 -3.16 -15.53 21.42
C SER A 329 -4.61 -15.87 21.73
N LEU A 330 -4.90 -16.27 22.97
CA LEU A 330 -6.27 -16.51 23.42
C LEU A 330 -7.08 -15.21 23.46
N CYS A 331 -6.48 -14.13 23.98
CA CYS A 331 -7.09 -12.81 24.03
C CYS A 331 -7.38 -12.26 22.62
N PHE A 332 -6.45 -12.45 21.69
CA PHE A 332 -6.58 -12.04 20.30
C PHE A 332 -7.76 -12.73 19.61
N ILE A 333 -7.84 -14.07 19.71
CA ILE A 333 -8.95 -14.85 19.15
C ILE A 333 -10.29 -14.38 19.74
N ARG A 334 -10.37 -14.22 21.07
CA ARG A 334 -11.57 -13.69 21.74
C ARG A 334 -11.97 -12.31 21.22
N THR A 335 -10.99 -11.42 21.05
CA THR A 335 -11.22 -10.06 20.57
C THR A 335 -11.83 -10.07 19.16
N ILE A 336 -11.34 -10.95 18.28
CA ILE A 336 -11.92 -11.15 16.94
C ILE A 336 -13.37 -11.65 17.06
N CYS A 337 -13.60 -12.69 17.87
CA CYS A 337 -14.94 -13.28 18.09
C CYS A 337 -15.98 -12.24 18.50
N GLU A 338 -15.60 -11.31 19.37
CA GLU A 338 -16.50 -10.33 19.98
C GLU A 338 -16.74 -9.11 19.08
N ASN A 339 -15.72 -8.68 18.33
CA ASN A 339 -15.73 -7.36 17.70
C ASN A 339 -15.68 -7.38 16.17
N CYS A 340 -15.20 -8.46 15.54
CA CYS A 340 -14.87 -8.49 14.10
C CYS A 340 -15.85 -9.34 13.27
N ILE A 341 -17.15 -9.27 13.54
CA ILE A 341 -18.18 -10.13 12.90
C ILE A 341 -18.30 -9.97 11.38
N LEU A 342 -17.78 -8.88 10.81
CA LEU A 342 -17.83 -8.57 9.37
C LEU A 342 -16.60 -9.06 8.61
N VAL A 343 -15.63 -9.69 9.28
CA VAL A 343 -14.37 -10.10 8.68
C VAL A 343 -14.58 -11.08 7.53
N GLU A 344 -13.89 -10.81 6.42
CA GLU A 344 -13.89 -11.60 5.19
C GLU A 344 -12.51 -12.22 4.94
N TYR A 345 -11.44 -11.51 5.30
CA TYR A 345 -10.06 -11.96 5.17
C TYR A 345 -9.38 -11.83 6.53
N LEU A 346 -8.89 -12.95 7.05
CA LEU A 346 -8.35 -13.01 8.40
C LEU A 346 -7.02 -13.77 8.42
N THR A 347 -5.99 -13.13 8.94
CA THR A 347 -4.75 -13.77 9.37
C THR A 347 -4.77 -13.96 10.89
N ILE A 348 -4.48 -15.18 11.35
CA ILE A 348 -4.29 -15.52 12.76
C ILE A 348 -2.97 -16.26 12.98
N PRO A 349 -2.38 -16.19 14.18
CA PRO A 349 -1.23 -17.04 14.50
C PRO A 349 -1.67 -18.51 14.60
N VAL A 350 -0.73 -19.42 14.37
CA VAL A 350 -0.85 -20.79 14.91
C VAL A 350 -0.94 -20.71 16.41
N PHE A 351 -1.90 -21.41 17.01
CA PHE A 351 -2.13 -21.41 18.45
C PHE A 351 -1.92 -22.80 19.07
N PRO A 352 -1.63 -22.89 20.38
CA PRO A 352 -1.37 -24.16 21.06
C PRO A 352 -2.55 -25.14 21.03
N LEU A 353 -2.27 -26.44 21.22
CA LEU A 353 -3.24 -27.53 21.37
C LEU A 353 -4.04 -27.49 22.69
N LEU A 354 -4.44 -26.30 23.14
CA LEU A 354 -5.19 -26.12 24.39
C LEU A 354 -6.69 -26.07 24.11
N GLU A 355 -7.46 -26.71 24.99
CA GLU A 355 -8.92 -26.80 24.86
C GLU A 355 -9.57 -25.41 24.77
N ASP A 356 -9.09 -24.46 25.58
CA ASP A 356 -9.61 -23.10 25.60
C ASP A 356 -9.41 -22.38 24.25
N HIS A 357 -8.25 -22.55 23.59
CA HIS A 357 -8.00 -21.98 22.27
C HIS A 357 -8.94 -22.56 21.22
N PHE A 358 -9.17 -23.86 21.23
CA PHE A 358 -10.13 -24.49 20.31
C PHE A 358 -11.57 -24.05 20.57
N ILE A 359 -11.98 -23.90 21.84
CA ILE A 359 -13.30 -23.38 22.20
C ILE A 359 -13.49 -21.96 21.64
N GLU A 360 -12.50 -21.08 21.80
CA GLU A 360 -12.58 -19.72 21.27
C GLU A 360 -12.50 -19.70 19.73
N PHE A 361 -11.68 -20.55 19.12
CA PHE A 361 -11.61 -20.67 17.67
C PHE A 361 -12.92 -21.19 17.06
N GLU A 362 -13.59 -22.16 17.69
CA GLU A 362 -14.93 -22.59 17.28
C GLU A 362 -15.94 -21.44 17.32
N LYS A 363 -15.89 -20.60 18.38
CA LYS A 363 -16.74 -19.41 18.47
C LYS A 363 -16.41 -18.38 17.39
N LEU A 364 -15.11 -18.20 17.07
CA LEU A 364 -14.66 -17.31 16.01
C LEU A 364 -15.32 -17.69 14.69
N LEU A 365 -15.21 -18.96 14.32
CA LEU A 365 -15.78 -19.47 13.07
C LEU A 365 -17.31 -19.35 13.05
N LYS A 366 -17.98 -19.62 14.18
CA LYS A 366 -19.44 -19.44 14.32
C LYS A 366 -19.88 -18.00 14.13
N ASN A 367 -19.13 -17.05 14.68
CA ASN A 367 -19.50 -15.63 14.63
C ASN A 367 -19.14 -14.98 13.28
N CYS A 368 -17.99 -15.34 12.69
CA CYS A 368 -17.45 -14.73 11.48
C CYS A 368 -18.02 -15.37 10.19
N GLN A 369 -19.34 -15.29 10.01
CA GLN A 369 -20.03 -15.95 8.88
C GLN A 369 -19.77 -15.30 7.51
N LYS A 370 -19.08 -14.17 7.45
CA LYS A 370 -18.62 -13.55 6.20
C LYS A 370 -17.24 -13.99 5.74
N LEU A 371 -16.54 -14.80 6.56
CA LEU A 371 -15.18 -15.24 6.29
C LEU A 371 -15.09 -15.96 4.94
N GLN A 372 -14.18 -15.48 4.09
CA GLN A 372 -13.89 -16.00 2.75
C GLN A 372 -12.46 -16.56 2.66
N SER A 373 -11.54 -16.00 3.43
CA SER A 373 -10.12 -16.39 3.47
C SER A 373 -9.61 -16.42 4.90
N LEU A 374 -8.95 -17.51 5.28
CA LEU A 374 -8.33 -17.70 6.58
C LEU A 374 -6.87 -18.14 6.42
N GLN A 375 -5.95 -17.36 6.97
CA GLN A 375 -4.52 -17.64 6.94
C GLN A 375 -4.00 -17.90 8.36
N PHE A 376 -3.19 -18.94 8.50
CA PHE A 376 -2.46 -19.29 9.70
C PHE A 376 -0.97 -18.99 9.50
N LEU A 377 -0.39 -18.16 10.35
CA LEU A 377 1.04 -17.82 10.32
C LEU A 377 1.85 -18.63 11.34
N GLU A 378 3.06 -19.02 10.93
CA GLU A 378 4.01 -19.74 11.76
C GLU A 378 4.46 -18.93 12.95
N ILE A 379 4.75 -19.67 14.02
CA ILE A 379 5.38 -19.14 15.21
C ILE A 379 6.55 -20.06 15.59
N TYR A 380 7.76 -19.51 15.55
CA TYR A 380 9.05 -20.23 15.64
C TYR A 380 9.28 -21.10 16.90
N TYR A 381 8.38 -21.10 17.89
CA TYR A 381 8.62 -21.71 19.21
C TYR A 381 7.53 -22.67 19.69
N ILE A 382 6.54 -23.05 18.86
CA ILE A 382 5.50 -23.99 19.30
C ILE A 382 5.87 -25.41 18.89
N GLU A 383 6.30 -26.24 19.86
CA GLU A 383 6.31 -27.71 19.68
C GLU A 383 4.86 -28.22 19.67
N VAL A 384 4.26 -28.29 18.49
CA VAL A 384 2.92 -28.87 18.30
C VAL A 384 3.04 -30.37 18.08
N ASN A 385 2.23 -31.18 18.76
CA ASN A 385 2.00 -32.56 18.32
C ASN A 385 1.20 -32.53 17.01
N GLU A 386 1.92 -32.48 15.88
CA GLU A 386 1.40 -32.16 14.55
C GLU A 386 0.13 -32.95 14.18
N LEU A 387 0.13 -34.27 14.41
CA LEU A 387 -0.96 -35.16 14.00
C LEU A 387 -2.31 -34.86 14.69
N GLU A 388 -2.29 -34.59 16.00
CA GLU A 388 -3.53 -34.30 16.75
C GLU A 388 -4.08 -32.91 16.40
N TYR A 389 -3.19 -31.97 16.10
CA TYR A 389 -3.55 -30.62 15.69
C TYR A 389 -4.22 -30.60 14.33
N GLU A 390 -3.65 -31.30 13.34
CA GLU A 390 -4.17 -31.41 11.98
C GLU A 390 -5.63 -31.87 11.94
N GLU A 391 -5.91 -33.01 12.57
CA GLU A 391 -7.25 -33.62 12.55
C GLU A 391 -8.26 -32.71 13.25
N ARG A 392 -7.89 -32.19 14.42
CA ARG A 392 -8.79 -31.35 15.22
C ARG A 392 -9.10 -30.04 14.50
N LEU A 393 -8.09 -29.38 13.92
CA LEU A 393 -8.24 -28.13 13.19
C LEU A 393 -9.15 -28.29 11.97
N LEU A 394 -8.88 -29.28 11.12
CA LEU A 394 -9.68 -29.52 9.91
C LEU A 394 -11.12 -29.92 10.25
N ASN A 395 -11.32 -30.71 11.32
CA ASN A 395 -12.66 -31.08 11.77
C ASN A 395 -13.47 -29.86 12.25
N VAL A 396 -12.85 -28.94 12.99
CA VAL A 396 -13.49 -27.68 13.42
C VAL A 396 -13.84 -26.79 12.23
N LEU A 397 -12.93 -26.65 11.25
CA LEU A 397 -13.18 -25.89 10.02
C LEU A 397 -14.36 -26.44 9.20
N VAL A 398 -14.43 -27.76 9.05
CA VAL A 398 -15.55 -28.41 8.36
C VAL A 398 -16.88 -28.14 9.07
N LYS A 399 -16.88 -28.22 10.40
CA LYS A 399 -18.08 -28.17 11.23
C LYS A 399 -18.61 -26.74 11.39
N GLU A 400 -17.73 -25.77 11.63
CA GLU A 400 -18.12 -24.46 12.14
C GLU A 400 -17.82 -23.30 11.18
N ALA A 401 -16.90 -23.45 10.21
CA ALA A 401 -16.51 -22.34 9.34
C ALA A 401 -17.65 -21.91 8.40
N SER A 402 -17.66 -20.62 8.05
CA SER A 402 -18.62 -20.05 7.09
C SER A 402 -18.70 -20.84 5.78
N THR A 403 -19.91 -21.07 5.28
CA THR A 403 -20.13 -21.64 3.94
C THR A 403 -19.48 -20.83 2.81
N ASN A 404 -19.08 -19.58 3.07
CA ASN A 404 -18.37 -18.72 2.13
C ASN A 404 -16.84 -18.88 2.15
N LEU A 405 -16.28 -19.63 3.11
CA LEU A 405 -14.85 -19.86 3.21
C LEU A 405 -14.37 -20.62 1.97
N ARG A 406 -13.47 -20.01 1.22
CA ARG A 406 -12.98 -20.48 -0.08
C ARG A 406 -11.47 -20.59 -0.13
N GLU A 407 -10.76 -19.95 0.78
CA GLU A 407 -9.31 -19.92 0.79
C GLU A 407 -8.82 -20.20 2.21
N ILE A 408 -7.91 -21.17 2.32
CA ILE A 408 -7.25 -21.51 3.58
C ILE A 408 -5.76 -21.57 3.31
N GLU A 409 -4.99 -20.81 4.06
CA GLU A 409 -3.54 -20.74 3.90
C GLU A 409 -2.85 -21.13 5.20
N PHE A 410 -1.88 -22.03 5.10
CA PHE A 410 -1.03 -22.48 6.17
C PHE A 410 0.40 -22.08 5.82
N SER A 411 0.83 -20.92 6.34
CA SER A 411 2.18 -20.39 6.12
C SER A 411 3.21 -20.97 7.09
N TYR A 412 2.81 -21.94 7.92
CA TYR A 412 3.69 -22.72 8.77
C TYR A 412 3.82 -24.14 8.26
N ASP A 413 4.86 -24.80 8.73
CA ASP A 413 5.21 -26.16 8.33
C ASP A 413 4.26 -27.21 8.92
N ILE A 414 3.00 -27.22 8.48
CA ILE A 414 2.03 -28.29 8.77
C ILE A 414 2.01 -29.36 7.69
N LYS A 415 1.97 -30.62 8.14
CA LYS A 415 1.96 -31.78 7.26
C LYS A 415 0.72 -32.65 7.43
N PHE A 416 -0.31 -32.39 6.64
CA PHE A 416 -1.52 -33.20 6.67
C PHE A 416 -1.30 -34.62 6.12
N SER A 417 -1.70 -35.62 6.88
CA SER A 417 -1.80 -37.00 6.36
C SER A 417 -2.81 -37.10 5.20
N SER A 418 -2.61 -38.07 4.29
CA SER A 418 -3.54 -38.29 3.17
C SER A 418 -4.94 -38.67 3.63
N GLU A 419 -5.05 -39.42 4.74
CA GLU A 419 -6.33 -39.84 5.33
C GLU A 419 -7.08 -38.65 5.93
N THR A 420 -6.36 -37.74 6.60
CA THR A 420 -6.92 -36.50 7.15
C THR A 420 -7.44 -35.59 6.04
N LEU A 421 -6.67 -35.40 4.95
CA LEU A 421 -7.10 -34.61 3.79
C LEU A 421 -8.29 -35.25 3.07
N GLU A 422 -8.30 -36.57 2.86
CA GLU A 422 -9.44 -37.25 2.24
C GLU A 422 -10.71 -37.04 3.06
N THR A 423 -10.61 -37.21 4.38
CA THR A 423 -11.72 -36.97 5.31
C THR A 423 -12.22 -35.53 5.25
N PHE A 424 -11.30 -34.56 5.21
CA PHE A 424 -11.64 -33.15 5.07
C PHE A 424 -12.38 -32.87 3.76
N PHE A 425 -11.84 -33.30 2.62
CA PHE A 425 -12.45 -33.06 1.31
C PHE A 425 -13.82 -33.74 1.17
N GLU A 426 -13.97 -34.94 1.71
CA GLU A 426 -15.25 -35.64 1.67
C GLU A 426 -16.32 -34.88 2.45
N LYS A 427 -15.97 -34.35 3.64
CA LYS A 427 -16.88 -33.52 4.43
C LYS A 427 -17.06 -32.10 3.87
N TRP A 428 -16.17 -31.63 2.99
CA TRP A 428 -16.27 -30.32 2.33
C TRP A 428 -17.23 -30.32 1.13
N LYS A 429 -17.67 -31.50 0.68
CA LYS A 429 -18.64 -31.64 -0.43
C LYS A 429 -19.91 -30.83 -0.17
N GLY A 430 -20.43 -30.20 -1.23
CA GLY A 430 -21.62 -29.34 -1.17
C GLY A 430 -21.32 -27.89 -0.78
N ARG A 431 -20.08 -27.56 -0.41
CA ARG A 431 -19.60 -26.18 -0.24
C ARG A 431 -18.96 -25.66 -1.53
N PRO A 432 -18.77 -24.33 -1.67
CA PRO A 432 -17.92 -23.78 -2.72
C PRO A 432 -16.52 -24.42 -2.70
N ALA A 433 -15.95 -24.59 -3.89
CA ALA A 433 -14.63 -25.18 -4.06
C ALA A 433 -13.56 -24.40 -3.28
N VAL A 434 -12.74 -25.12 -2.52
CA VAL A 434 -11.70 -24.53 -1.65
C VAL A 434 -10.36 -24.44 -2.37
N SER A 435 -9.64 -23.35 -2.11
CA SER A 435 -8.24 -23.14 -2.44
C SER A 435 -7.41 -23.31 -1.17
N ILE A 436 -6.41 -24.18 -1.20
CA ILE A 436 -5.53 -24.43 -0.04
C ILE A 436 -4.10 -24.02 -0.41
N ARG A 437 -3.46 -23.18 0.41
CA ARG A 437 -2.03 -22.84 0.29
C ARG A 437 -1.23 -23.43 1.46
N LEU A 438 -0.13 -24.10 1.16
CA LEU A 438 0.79 -24.73 2.10
C LEU A 438 2.21 -24.17 1.86
N ASN A 439 2.94 -23.81 2.91
CA ASN A 439 4.31 -23.29 2.78
C ASN A 439 5.27 -24.34 2.16
N ASN A 440 5.30 -25.55 2.74
CA ASN A 440 6.17 -26.64 2.30
C ASN A 440 5.46 -27.67 1.40
N SER A 441 5.22 -27.28 0.15
CA SER A 441 4.57 -28.13 -0.88
C SER A 441 5.38 -29.38 -1.30
N PHE A 442 6.70 -29.39 -1.09
CA PHE A 442 7.62 -30.43 -1.61
C PHE A 442 7.33 -31.84 -1.06
N ASP A 443 6.77 -31.95 0.14
CA ASP A 443 6.46 -33.23 0.80
C ASP A 443 5.24 -33.96 0.20
N TYR A 444 4.46 -33.27 -0.63
CA TYR A 444 3.21 -33.79 -1.19
C TYR A 444 3.35 -34.30 -2.64
N HIS A 445 4.57 -34.41 -3.16
CA HIS A 445 4.82 -34.87 -4.52
C HIS A 445 4.65 -36.38 -4.76
N ASN A 446 4.35 -37.17 -3.72
CA ASN A 446 4.05 -38.60 -3.84
C ASN A 446 2.75 -38.83 -4.65
N ASP A 447 2.71 -39.88 -5.46
CA ASP A 447 1.59 -40.24 -6.34
C ASP A 447 0.26 -40.37 -5.59
N SER A 448 0.29 -40.77 -4.32
CA SER A 448 -0.91 -40.86 -3.47
C SER A 448 -1.63 -39.49 -3.34
N TYR A 449 -0.91 -38.43 -2.97
CA TYR A 449 -1.49 -37.08 -2.81
C TYR A 449 -1.94 -36.51 -4.15
N LYS A 450 -1.15 -36.69 -5.22
CA LYS A 450 -1.52 -36.25 -6.57
C LYS A 450 -2.82 -36.88 -7.04
N ASN A 451 -3.00 -38.18 -6.80
CA ASN A 451 -4.22 -38.91 -7.14
C ASN A 451 -5.41 -38.42 -6.32
N LEU A 452 -5.23 -38.23 -5.00
CA LEU A 452 -6.26 -37.70 -4.10
C LEU A 452 -6.73 -36.31 -4.54
N ILE A 453 -5.79 -35.38 -4.76
CA ILE A 453 -6.09 -34.01 -5.18
C ILE A 453 -6.77 -34.01 -6.55
N SER A 454 -6.29 -34.82 -7.50
CA SER A 454 -6.88 -34.90 -8.83
C SER A 454 -8.33 -35.40 -8.78
N LYS A 455 -8.63 -36.41 -7.95
CA LYS A 455 -9.98 -36.89 -7.68
C LYS A 455 -10.88 -35.74 -7.21
N TYR A 456 -10.48 -35.01 -6.17
CA TYR A 456 -11.31 -33.94 -5.59
C TYR A 456 -11.36 -32.63 -6.42
N LYS A 457 -10.37 -32.38 -7.28
CA LYS A 457 -10.44 -31.34 -8.34
C LYS A 457 -11.50 -31.70 -9.39
N MET A 458 -11.54 -32.95 -9.86
CA MET A 458 -12.56 -33.42 -10.81
C MET A 458 -13.97 -33.39 -10.21
N GLU A 459 -14.09 -33.69 -8.92
CA GLU A 459 -15.36 -33.60 -8.18
C GLU A 459 -15.78 -32.15 -7.86
N GLY A 460 -14.95 -31.15 -8.20
CA GLY A 460 -15.24 -29.73 -7.97
C GLY A 460 -15.14 -29.28 -6.51
N VAL A 461 -14.52 -30.09 -5.64
CA VAL A 461 -14.30 -29.76 -4.22
C VAL A 461 -13.09 -28.84 -4.06
N ILE A 462 -12.05 -29.05 -4.87
CA ILE A 462 -10.82 -28.25 -4.84
C ILE A 462 -10.80 -27.33 -6.05
N LYS A 463 -10.60 -26.02 -5.80
CA LYS A 463 -10.33 -25.04 -6.85
C LYS A 463 -8.85 -25.01 -7.19
N ASP A 464 -8.00 -24.86 -6.16
CA ASP A 464 -6.55 -24.81 -6.33
C ASP A 464 -5.82 -25.34 -5.08
N ILE A 465 -4.63 -25.89 -5.27
CA ILE A 465 -3.75 -26.30 -4.16
C ILE A 465 -2.30 -26.30 -4.66
N ASN A 466 -1.40 -25.66 -3.92
CA ASN A 466 0.03 -25.57 -4.27
C ASN A 466 0.78 -26.82 -3.73
N ILE A 467 0.70 -27.92 -4.49
CA ILE A 467 1.37 -29.21 -4.21
C ILE A 467 2.10 -29.70 -5.46
#